data_AF-A0A2N7FDW7-F1
#
_entry.id   AF-A0A2N7FDW7-F1
#
_cell.length_a   1.000
_cell.length_b   1.000
_cell.length_c   1.000
_cell.angle_alpha   90.00
_cell.angle_beta   90.00
_cell.angle_gamma   90.00
#
_symmetry.space_group_name_H-M   'P 1'
#
loop_
_entity.id
_entity.type
_entity.pdbx_description
1 polymer ?
#
loop_
_entity_poly.entity_id
_entity_poly.type
_entity_poly.pdbx_seq_one_letter_code
_entity_poly.pdbx_strand_id
1 'polypeptide(L)'
;MEKAKFIQKHLIEKGVPADLTKPTTFIWSKYKDPSQKPLVFQSPIRILITNGLFMGGLWGALMWILFWHSEPDHWITYLITSSLFGICMGLINVFRTIKARKLLGETSWENWCKQHYQ
;
A
#
# COMPACT_ATOMS: atom_id res chain seq x y z
N MET A 1 -16.43 8.38 -12.30
CA MET A 1 -15.79 7.04 -12.39
C MET A 1 -14.89 6.89 -13.62
N GLU A 2 -15.26 7.41 -14.80
CA GLU A 2 -14.45 7.27 -16.02
C GLU A 2 -13.05 7.90 -15.92
N LYS A 3 -12.97 9.14 -15.43
CA LYS A 3 -11.68 9.85 -15.25
C LYS A 3 -10.69 9.07 -14.38
N ALA A 4 -11.15 8.47 -13.28
CA ALA A 4 -10.30 7.68 -12.40
C ALA A 4 -9.76 6.41 -13.07
N LYS A 5 -10.60 5.70 -13.84
CA LYS A 5 -10.17 4.52 -14.61
C LYS A 5 -9.19 4.90 -15.71
N PHE A 6 -9.42 6.03 -16.38
CA PHE A 6 -8.50 6.57 -17.38
C PHE A 6 -7.13 6.86 -16.79
N ILE A 7 -7.09 7.58 -15.65
CA ILE A 7 -5.82 7.89 -14.97
C ILE A 7 -5.11 6.61 -14.49
N GLN A 8 -5.85 5.64 -13.94
CA GLN A 8 -5.27 4.35 -13.55
C GLN A 8 -4.63 3.65 -14.74
N LYS A 9 -5.32 3.60 -15.89
CA LYS A 9 -4.77 3.00 -17.11
C LYS A 9 -3.52 3.73 -17.57
N HIS A 10 -3.53 5.06 -17.59
CA HIS A 10 -2.38 5.87 -17.96
C HIS A 10 -1.18 5.63 -17.03
N LEU A 11 -1.39 5.51 -15.70
CA LEU A 11 -0.33 5.18 -14.75
C LEU A 11 0.25 3.77 -15.00
N ILE A 12 -0.60 2.80 -15.33
CA ILE A 12 -0.16 1.43 -15.68
C ILE A 12 0.68 1.45 -16.96
N GLU A 13 0.26 2.21 -17.98
CA GLU A 13 1.03 2.40 -19.22
C GLU A 13 2.40 3.05 -18.97
N LYS A 14 2.53 3.90 -17.93
CA LYS A 14 3.81 4.45 -17.46
C LYS A 14 4.63 3.49 -16.61
N GLY A 15 4.19 2.24 -16.44
CA GLY A 15 4.90 1.19 -15.70
C GLY A 15 4.64 1.19 -14.19
N VAL A 16 3.62 1.91 -13.71
CA VAL A 16 3.22 1.85 -12.29
C VAL A 16 2.45 0.54 -12.04
N PRO A 17 2.83 -0.24 -11.01
CA PRO A 17 2.08 -1.43 -10.61
C PRO A 17 0.60 -1.12 -10.35
N ALA A 18 -0.31 -1.97 -10.84
CA ALA A 18 -1.76 -1.74 -10.78
C ALA A 18 -2.33 -1.65 -9.34
N ASP A 19 -1.64 -2.21 -8.35
CA ASP A 19 -1.98 -2.04 -6.94
C ASP A 19 -1.67 -0.63 -6.42
N LEU A 20 -0.62 0.02 -6.94
CA LEU A 20 -0.21 1.37 -6.55
C LEU A 20 -0.99 2.48 -7.26
N THR A 21 -1.72 2.16 -8.34
CA THR A 21 -2.60 3.12 -9.04
C THR A 21 -3.95 3.31 -8.33
N LYS A 22 -4.29 2.42 -7.40
CA LYS A 22 -5.49 2.51 -6.57
C LYS A 22 -5.25 3.42 -5.36
N PRO A 23 -6.31 4.01 -4.78
CA PRO A 23 -6.19 4.82 -3.56
C PRO A 23 -5.90 3.98 -2.31
N THR A 24 -6.18 2.66 -2.34
CA THR A 24 -5.81 1.72 -1.28
C THR A 24 -5.36 0.37 -1.84
N THR A 25 -4.50 -0.31 -1.07
CA THR A 25 -3.95 -1.64 -1.32
C THR A 25 -4.92 -2.75 -0.94
N PHE A 26 -6.01 -2.43 -0.23
CA PHE A 26 -6.91 -3.42 0.34
C PHE A 26 -8.04 -3.80 -0.62
N ILE A 27 -8.60 -4.99 -0.40
CA ILE A 27 -9.75 -5.55 -1.15
C ILE A 27 -10.95 -4.57 -1.13
N TRP A 28 -11.04 -3.74 -0.08
CA TRP A 28 -12.04 -2.69 0.07
C TRP A 28 -11.84 -1.45 -0.80
N SER A 29 -10.79 -1.40 -1.65
CA SER A 29 -10.56 -0.30 -2.61
C SER A 29 -11.74 -0.07 -3.56
N LYS A 30 -12.57 -1.10 -3.81
CA LYS A 30 -13.80 -1.00 -4.61
C LYS A 30 -14.86 -0.09 -3.98
N TYR A 31 -14.85 0.09 -2.66
CA TYR A 31 -15.84 0.88 -1.91
C TYR A 31 -15.34 2.29 -1.58
N LYS A 32 -14.10 2.63 -1.93
CA LYS A 32 -13.57 3.98 -1.77
C LYS A 32 -13.69 4.75 -3.06
N ASP A 33 -13.91 6.05 -2.92
CA ASP A 33 -14.05 6.96 -4.05
C ASP A 33 -12.82 6.85 -4.98
N PRO A 34 -13.00 6.39 -6.23
CA PRO A 34 -11.93 6.27 -7.22
C PRO A 34 -11.27 7.61 -7.57
N SER A 35 -11.91 8.74 -7.23
CA SER A 35 -11.36 10.09 -7.42
C SER A 35 -10.18 10.40 -6.48
N GLN A 36 -9.99 9.59 -5.43
CA GLN A 36 -8.94 9.80 -4.45
C GLN A 36 -7.54 9.60 -5.01
N LYS A 37 -6.59 10.34 -4.43
CA LYS A 37 -5.17 10.31 -4.75
C LYS A 37 -4.60 8.88 -4.74
N PRO A 38 -4.04 8.39 -5.86
CA PRO A 38 -3.42 7.07 -5.95
C PRO A 38 -2.30 6.87 -4.93
N LEU A 39 -2.10 5.62 -4.49
CA LEU A 39 -1.06 5.24 -3.53
C LEU A 39 0.34 5.66 -3.96
N VAL A 40 0.65 5.58 -5.26
CA VAL A 40 1.96 5.99 -5.77
C VAL A 40 2.32 7.44 -5.38
N PHE A 41 1.34 8.32 -5.20
CA PHE A 41 1.56 9.72 -4.79
C PHE A 41 1.39 9.96 -3.28
N GLN A 42 0.97 8.98 -2.48
CA GLN A 42 0.77 9.12 -1.02
C GLN A 42 2.10 9.07 -0.24
N SER A 43 2.21 9.78 0.88
CA SER A 43 3.47 9.80 1.66
C SER A 43 4.02 8.39 1.95
N PRO A 44 5.33 8.12 1.72
CA PRO A 44 5.95 6.83 2.01
C PRO A 44 5.74 6.38 3.46
N ILE A 45 5.78 7.32 4.41
CA ILE A 45 5.55 7.05 5.83
C ILE A 45 4.11 6.56 6.06
N ARG A 46 3.13 7.17 5.37
CA ARG A 46 1.73 6.73 5.45
C ARG A 46 1.56 5.33 4.90
N ILE A 47 2.23 5.01 3.79
CA ILE A 47 2.21 3.67 3.19
C ILE A 47 2.84 2.66 4.15
N LEU A 48 3.98 2.99 4.75
CA LEU A 48 4.69 2.15 5.71
C LEU A 48 3.79 1.80 6.90
N ILE A 49 3.21 2.80 7.56
CA ILE A 49 2.36 2.60 8.74
C ILE A 49 1.11 1.81 8.36
N THR A 50 0.41 2.22 7.29
CA THR A 50 -0.86 1.61 6.92
C THR A 50 -0.70 0.15 6.46
N ASN A 51 0.22 -0.12 5.55
CA ASN A 51 0.47 -1.50 5.11
C ASN A 51 1.13 -2.32 6.21
N GLY A 52 2.04 -1.73 7.00
CA GLY A 52 2.76 -2.44 8.04
C GLY A 52 1.84 -2.91 9.17
N LEU A 53 0.98 -2.02 9.67
CA LEU A 53 -0.01 -2.37 10.69
C LEU A 53 -1.00 -3.42 10.17
N PHE A 54 -1.50 -3.26 8.94
CA PHE A 54 -2.45 -4.21 8.38
C PHE A 54 -1.81 -5.59 8.16
N MET A 55 -0.64 -5.65 7.51
CA MET A 55 0.03 -6.92 7.22
C MET A 55 0.54 -7.61 8.48
N GLY A 56 1.09 -6.85 9.43
CA GLY A 56 1.51 -7.37 10.73
C GLY A 56 0.31 -7.91 11.52
N GLY A 57 -0.79 -7.17 11.56
CA GLY A 57 -2.03 -7.62 12.22
C GLY A 57 -2.66 -8.84 11.54
N LEU A 58 -2.73 -8.85 10.21
CA LEU A 58 -3.26 -9.97 9.43
C LEU A 58 -2.42 -11.24 9.64
N TRP A 59 -1.09 -11.10 9.59
CA TRP A 59 -0.17 -12.19 9.85
C TRP A 59 -0.30 -12.72 11.29
N GLY A 60 -0.29 -11.82 12.27
CA GLY A 60 -0.45 -12.18 13.67
C GLY A 60 -1.78 -12.89 13.95
N ALA A 61 -2.88 -12.42 13.37
CA ALA A 61 -4.19 -13.05 13.50
C ALA A 61 -4.22 -14.44 12.85
N LEU A 62 -3.64 -14.59 11.66
CA LEU A 62 -3.55 -15.88 10.97
C LEU A 62 -2.69 -16.88 11.77
N MET A 63 -1.52 -16.45 12.23
CA MET A 63 -0.64 -17.29 13.04
C MET A 63 -1.27 -17.65 14.39
N TRP A 64 -2.04 -16.75 14.98
CA TRP A 64 -2.83 -17.02 16.17
C TRP A 64 -3.82 -18.17 15.95
N ILE A 65 -4.65 -18.07 14.91
CA ILE A 65 -5.67 -19.08 14.59
C ILE A 65 -5.05 -20.43 14.26
N LEU A 66 -3.91 -20.46 13.56
CA LEU A 66 -3.32 -21.70 13.07
C LEU A 66 -2.41 -22.38 14.10
N PHE A 67 -1.64 -21.62 14.88
CA PHE A 67 -0.54 -22.17 15.67
C PHE A 67 -0.49 -21.59 17.08
N TRP A 68 -0.39 -20.26 17.21
CA TRP A 68 -0.01 -19.63 18.48
C TRP A 68 -1.07 -19.72 19.59
N HIS A 69 -2.33 -19.97 19.25
CA HIS A 69 -3.36 -20.25 20.25
C HIS A 69 -3.07 -21.46 21.15
N SER A 70 -2.20 -22.39 20.71
CA SER A 70 -1.84 -23.59 21.46
C SER A 70 -0.72 -23.36 22.47
N GLU A 71 0.07 -22.29 22.31
CA GLU A 71 1.21 -21.94 23.16
C GLU A 71 1.19 -20.44 23.52
N PRO A 72 0.16 -19.95 24.23
CA PRO A 72 -0.05 -18.51 24.44
C PRO A 72 1.03 -17.83 25.29
N ASP A 73 1.83 -18.60 26.04
CA ASP A 73 2.86 -18.08 26.94
C ASP A 73 3.98 -17.31 26.21
N HIS A 74 4.15 -17.56 24.90
CA HIS A 74 5.15 -16.91 24.06
C HIS A 74 4.64 -15.63 23.36
N TRP A 75 3.59 -14.99 23.89
CA TRP A 75 2.94 -13.81 23.28
C TRP A 75 3.87 -12.65 22.93
N ILE A 76 4.93 -12.41 23.71
CA ILE A 76 5.91 -11.34 23.42
C ILE A 76 6.64 -11.64 22.10
N THR A 77 7.08 -12.88 21.90
CA THR A 77 7.74 -13.33 20.66
C THR A 77 6.79 -13.20 19.47
N TYR A 78 5.51 -13.52 19.65
CA TYR A 78 4.49 -13.41 18.61
C TYR A 78 4.23 -11.95 18.21
N LEU A 79 4.21 -11.03 19.17
CA LEU A 79 4.11 -9.60 18.89
C LEU A 79 5.35 -9.07 18.16
N ILE A 80 6.55 -9.45 18.59
CA ILE A 80 7.80 -9.02 17.95
C ILE A 80 7.86 -9.53 16.51
N THR A 81 7.61 -10.82 16.28
CA THR A 81 7.66 -11.44 14.95
C THR A 81 6.58 -10.86 14.02
N SER A 82 5.36 -10.65 14.51
CA SER A 82 4.28 -10.01 13.73
C SER A 82 4.62 -8.56 13.38
N SER A 83 5.22 -7.82 14.31
CA SER A 83 5.63 -6.43 14.09
C SER A 83 6.76 -6.35 13.07
N LEU A 84 7.78 -7.21 13.18
CA LEU A 84 8.88 -7.30 12.22
C LEU A 84 8.35 -7.65 10.82
N PHE A 85 7.45 -8.62 10.72
CA PHE A 85 6.80 -8.97 9.47
C PHE A 85 6.06 -7.77 8.85
N GLY A 86 5.26 -7.07 9.66
CA GLY A 86 4.56 -5.85 9.25
C GLY A 86 5.53 -4.78 8.74
N ILE A 87 6.61 -4.49 9.46
CA ILE A 87 7.63 -3.51 9.07
C ILE A 87 8.28 -3.91 7.74
N CYS A 88 8.72 -5.17 7.59
CA CYS A 88 9.31 -5.66 6.34
C CYS A 88 8.36 -5.50 5.15
N MET A 89 7.10 -5.90 5.30
CA MET A 89 6.09 -5.76 4.25
C MET A 89 5.80 -4.28 3.92
N GLY A 90 5.77 -3.42 4.93
CA GLY A 90 5.63 -1.97 4.75
C GLY A 90 6.80 -1.38 3.98
N LEU A 91 8.03 -1.75 4.32
CA LEU A 91 9.27 -1.31 3.64
C LEU A 91 9.32 -1.76 2.18
N ILE A 92 8.93 -3.01 1.88
CA ILE A 92 8.82 -3.50 0.50
C ILE A 92 7.86 -2.62 -0.32
N ASN A 93 6.70 -2.26 0.25
CA ASN A 93 5.72 -1.41 -0.43
C ASN A 93 6.23 0.03 -0.62
N VAL A 94 6.95 0.57 0.36
CA VAL A 94 7.63 1.87 0.22
C VAL A 94 8.64 1.83 -0.91
N PHE A 95 9.49 0.80 -0.97
CA PHE A 95 10.48 0.65 -2.03
C PHE A 95 9.82 0.57 -3.42
N ARG A 96 8.77 -0.25 -3.56
CA ARG A 96 7.98 -0.33 -4.80
C ARG A 96 7.40 1.02 -5.21
N THR A 97 6.92 1.80 -4.23
CA THR A 97 6.37 3.14 -4.46
C THR A 97 7.44 4.13 -4.90
N ILE A 98 8.61 4.13 -4.26
CA ILE A 98 9.73 5.00 -4.63
C ILE A 98 10.21 4.66 -6.06
N LYS A 99 10.31 3.37 -6.39
CA LYS A 99 10.66 2.93 -7.75
C LYS A 99 9.64 3.44 -8.78
N ALA A 100 8.34 3.31 -8.49
CA ALA A 100 7.28 3.81 -9.35
C ALA A 100 7.32 5.34 -9.51
N ARG A 101 7.63 6.10 -8.45
CA ARG A 101 7.81 7.55 -8.53
C ARG A 101 8.97 7.96 -9.41
N LYS A 102 10.11 7.25 -9.32
CA LYS A 102 11.26 7.52 -10.17
C LYS A 102 10.91 7.37 -11.66
N LEU A 103 10.02 6.44 -12.01
CA LEU A 103 9.51 6.28 -13.38
C LEU A 103 8.61 7.44 -13.83
N LEU A 104 7.82 8.00 -12.91
CA LEU A 104 6.90 9.11 -13.21
C LEU A 104 7.60 10.46 -13.30
N GLY A 105 8.77 10.63 -12.68
CA GLY A 105 9.51 11.91 -12.65
C GLY A 105 8.88 13.00 -11.79
N GLU A 106 7.62 12.83 -11.36
CA GLU A 106 6.88 13.75 -10.51
C GLU A 106 6.27 12.99 -9.32
N THR A 107 6.35 13.59 -8.13
CA THR A 107 5.88 13.01 -6.86
C THR A 107 4.62 13.69 -6.34
N SER A 108 4.33 14.89 -6.81
CA SER A 108 3.10 15.63 -6.52
C SER A 108 1.98 15.20 -7.46
N TRP A 109 0.91 14.66 -6.87
CA TRP A 109 -0.30 14.32 -7.61
C TRP A 109 -0.89 15.52 -8.36
N GLU A 110 -0.89 16.69 -7.72
CA GLU A 110 -1.43 17.91 -8.30
C GLU A 110 -0.62 18.33 -9.52
N ASN A 111 0.71 18.40 -9.40
CA ASN A 111 1.58 18.74 -10.52
C ASN A 111 1.48 17.72 -11.67
N TRP A 112 1.44 16.43 -11.33
CA TRP A 112 1.28 15.38 -12.33
C TRP A 112 -0.06 15.50 -13.06
N CYS A 113 -1.14 15.86 -12.35
CA CYS A 113 -2.42 16.14 -12.99
C CYS A 113 -2.38 17.37 -13.89
N LYS A 114 -1.70 18.45 -13.47
CA LYS A 114 -1.53 19.66 -14.27
C LYS A 114 -0.74 19.38 -15.55
N GLN A 115 0.30 18.58 -15.49
CA GLN A 115 1.15 18.25 -16.64
C GLN A 115 0.45 17.39 -17.70
N HIS A 116 -0.57 16.62 -17.32
CA HIS A 116 -1.17 15.62 -18.19
C HIS A 116 -2.65 15.85 -18.52
N TYR A 117 -3.37 16.68 -17.75
CA TYR A 117 -4.82 16.86 -17.91
C TYR A 117 -5.29 18.32 -17.82
N GLN A 118 -4.37 19.27 -17.75
CA GLN A 118 -4.62 20.71 -17.94
C GLN A 118 -3.72 21.21 -19.07
#